data_AF-X0UBS6-F1
#
_entry.id   AF-X0UBS6-F1
#
_cell.length_a   1.000
_cell.length_b   1.000
_cell.length_c   1.000
_cell.angle_alpha   90.00
_cell.angle_beta   90.00
_cell.angle_gamma   90.00
#
_symmetry.space_group_name_H-M   'P 1'
#
loop_
_entity.id
_entity.type
_entity.pdbx_description
1 polymer ?
#
loop_
_entity_poly.entity_id
_entity_poly.type
_entity_poly.pdbx_seq_one_letter_code
_entity_poly.pdbx_strand_id
1 'polypeptide(L)'
;MKKYYATDGGISTKEIVRETDSSVWTPSRWEGKGERREAKVSTYSAYFDTFDEAFAWVLKRANARLEKAERQVGYAKEQLKKVKGFRDNAEN
;
A
#
# COMPACT_ATOMS: atom_id res chain seq x y z
N MET A 1 2.06 -19.07 15.16
CA MET A 1 1.62 -17.81 15.84
C MET A 1 0.68 -17.02 14.94
N LYS A 2 -0.28 -16.24 15.46
CA LYS A 2 -1.17 -15.40 14.63
C LYS A 2 -0.65 -13.96 14.59
N LYS A 3 -0.74 -13.31 13.43
CA LYS A 3 -0.43 -11.90 13.21
C LYS A 3 -1.56 -11.21 12.43
N TYR A 4 -1.64 -9.89 12.53
CA TYR A 4 -2.50 -9.06 11.69
C TYR A 4 -1.79 -8.76 10.36
N TYR A 5 -2.38 -9.25 9.27
CA TYR A 5 -1.95 -9.01 7.90
C TYR A 5 -2.70 -7.82 7.33
N ALA A 6 -1.98 -6.72 7.13
CA ALA A 6 -2.50 -5.48 6.57
C ALA A 6 -2.19 -5.37 5.08
N THR A 7 -3.17 -4.89 4.31
CA THR A 7 -3.04 -4.55 2.89
C THR A 7 -3.83 -3.27 2.60
N ASP A 8 -3.68 -2.71 1.41
CA ASP A 8 -4.53 -1.61 0.93
C ASP A 8 -6.03 -1.99 0.90
N GLY A 9 -6.35 -3.29 0.86
CA GLY A 9 -7.74 -3.80 0.85
C GLY A 9 -8.31 -4.05 2.24
N GLY A 10 -7.54 -3.85 3.32
CA GLY A 10 -7.97 -4.05 4.70
C GLY A 10 -7.05 -4.95 5.51
N ILE A 11 -7.54 -5.33 6.70
CA ILE A 11 -6.79 -6.08 7.70
C ILE A 11 -7.45 -7.45 7.88
N SER A 12 -6.62 -8.49 7.97
CA SER A 12 -7.04 -9.86 8.25
C SER A 12 -6.06 -10.51 9.21
N THR A 13 -6.40 -11.67 9.77
CA THR A 13 -5.42 -12.45 10.56
C THR A 13 -4.79 -13.52 9.69
N LYS A 14 -3.47 -13.73 9.83
CA LYS A 14 -2.74 -14.82 9.20
C LYS A 14 -1.97 -15.64 10.21
N GLU A 15 -1.87 -16.93 9.94
CA GLU A 15 -1.00 -17.83 10.67
C GLU A 15 0.44 -17.73 10.12
N ILE A 16 1.38 -17.57 11.04
CA ILE A 16 2.81 -17.49 10.81
C ILE A 16 3.47 -18.69 11.47
N VAL A 17 4.30 -19.40 10.72
CA VAL A 17 5.06 -20.56 11.20
C VAL A 17 6.26 -20.10 12.01
N ARG A 18 7.01 -19.13 11.47
CA ARG A 18 8.17 -18.50 12.12
C ARG A 18 8.39 -17.09 11.61
N GLU A 19 9.07 -16.27 12.41
CA GLU A 19 9.43 -14.91 12.06
C GLU A 19 10.89 -14.59 12.40
N THR A 20 11.44 -13.61 11.69
CA THR A 20 12.64 -12.86 12.04
C THR A 20 12.30 -11.38 12.03
N ASP A 21 13.26 -10.52 12.35
CA ASP A 21 13.06 -9.06 12.37
C ASP A 21 12.53 -8.49 11.05
N SER A 22 12.89 -9.10 9.92
CA SER A 22 12.57 -8.59 8.58
C SER A 22 11.67 -9.50 7.74
N SER A 23 11.43 -10.73 8.15
CA SER A 23 10.74 -11.74 7.33
C SER A 23 9.78 -12.59 8.16
N VAL A 24 8.70 -13.03 7.53
CA VAL A 24 7.74 -14.00 8.08
C VAL A 24 7.60 -15.18 7.15
N TRP A 25 7.32 -16.35 7.71
CA TRP A 25 7.04 -17.56 6.95
C TRP A 25 5.58 -17.96 7.13
N THR A 26 4.84 -17.94 6.02
CA THR A 26 3.43 -18.34 5.97
C THR A 26 3.31 -19.77 5.45
N PRO A 27 2.30 -20.54 5.89
CA PRO A 27 2.03 -21.84 5.28
C PRO A 27 1.66 -21.62 3.81
N SER A 28 2.26 -22.43 2.92
CA SER A 28 1.85 -22.43 1.52
C SER A 28 0.40 -22.86 1.39
N ARG A 29 -0.33 -22.22 0.47
CA ARG A 29 -1.70 -22.63 0.10
C ARG A 29 -1.73 -23.86 -0.81
N TRP A 30 -0.59 -24.28 -1.32
CA TRP A 30 -0.48 -25.41 -2.25
C TRP A 30 0.03 -26.64 -1.52
N GLU A 31 -0.70 -27.74 -1.63
CA GLU A 31 -0.34 -29.05 -1.09
C GLU A 31 1.04 -29.48 -1.59
N GLY A 32 1.89 -29.98 -0.69
CA GLY A 32 3.26 -30.39 -0.98
C GLY A 32 4.28 -29.24 -1.12
N LYS A 33 3.86 -27.97 -1.12
CA LYS A 33 4.78 -26.84 -0.97
C LYS A 33 4.82 -26.46 0.51
N GLY A 34 6.01 -26.39 1.10
CA GLY A 34 6.21 -26.11 2.52
C GLY A 34 5.88 -24.67 2.92
N GLU A 35 6.86 -23.96 3.50
CA GLU A 35 6.68 -22.58 3.95
C GLU A 35 6.98 -21.57 2.82
N ARG A 36 6.23 -20.47 2.77
CA ARG A 36 6.53 -19.32 1.93
C ARG A 36 7.13 -18.20 2.76
N ARG A 37 8.32 -17.73 2.36
CA ARG A 37 8.94 -16.52 2.93
C ARG A 37 8.28 -15.26 2.34
N GLU A 38 7.90 -14.35 3.22
CA GLU A 38 7.40 -13.01 2.89
C GLU A 38 8.17 -11.96 3.71
N ALA A 39 8.25 -10.73 3.21
CA ALA A 39 8.78 -9.62 4.01
C ALA A 39 7.79 -9.27 5.13
N LYS A 40 8.30 -8.99 6.33
CA LYS A 40 7.45 -8.60 7.48
C LYS A 40 6.73 -7.27 7.19
N VAL A 41 7.40 -6.33 6.54
CA VAL A 41 6.82 -5.08 6.05
C VAL A 41 7.26 -4.89 4.60
N SER A 42 6.31 -4.64 3.70
CA SER A 42 6.57 -4.38 2.29
C SER A 42 5.78 -3.18 1.79
N THR A 43 5.98 -2.83 0.51
CA THR A 43 5.23 -1.77 -0.17
C THR A 43 3.76 -2.11 -0.40
N TYR A 44 3.31 -3.35 -0.22
CA TYR A 44 1.91 -3.75 -0.52
C TYR A 44 1.20 -4.38 0.66
N SER A 45 1.96 -4.93 1.60
CA SER A 45 1.44 -5.62 2.75
C SER A 45 2.42 -5.60 3.92
N ALA A 46 1.90 -5.78 5.13
CA ALA A 46 2.71 -5.87 6.33
C ALA A 46 2.04 -6.77 7.38
N TYR A 47 2.87 -7.30 8.28
CA TYR A 47 2.48 -8.20 9.36
C TYR A 47 2.77 -7.57 10.72
N PHE A 48 1.75 -7.48 11.57
CA PHE A 48 1.80 -6.80 12.87
C PHE A 48 1.31 -7.70 13.99
N ASP A 49 1.75 -7.39 15.20
CA ASP A 49 1.35 -8.10 16.42
C ASP A 49 -0.03 -7.66 16.89
N THR A 50 -0.35 -6.38 16.71
CA THR A 50 -1.62 -5.80 17.15
C THR A 50 -2.45 -5.27 15.99
N PHE A 51 -3.76 -5.17 16.22
CA PHE A 51 -4.67 -4.54 15.27
C PHE A 51 -4.35 -3.05 15.10
N ASP A 52 -4.00 -2.36 16.17
CA ASP A 52 -3.74 -0.92 16.15
C ASP A 52 -2.53 -0.56 15.28
N GLU A 53 -1.46 -1.36 15.34
CA GLU A 53 -0.31 -1.23 14.44
C GLU A 53 -0.70 -1.44 12.97
N ALA A 54 -1.50 -2.47 12.70
CA ALA A 54 -2.00 -2.75 11.37
C ALA A 54 -2.89 -1.61 10.85
N PHE A 55 -3.76 -1.08 11.71
CA PHE A 55 -4.66 0.03 11.41
C PHE A 55 -3.89 1.32 11.13
N ALA A 56 -2.91 1.66 11.98
CA ALA A 56 -2.03 2.81 11.78
C ALA A 56 -1.27 2.71 10.45
N TRP A 57 -0.79 1.51 10.09
CA TRP A 57 -0.11 1.31 8.81
C TRP A 57 -1.04 1.52 7.61
N VAL A 58 -2.28 1.00 7.66
CA VAL A 58 -3.29 1.23 6.62
C VAL A 58 -3.63 2.72 6.49
N LEU A 59 -3.85 3.41 7.61
CA LEU A 59 -4.13 4.85 7.61
C LEU A 59 -2.98 5.66 7.00
N LYS A 60 -1.74 5.37 7.38
CA LYS A 60 -0.54 6.03 6.81
C LYS A 60 -0.50 5.90 5.29
N ARG A 61 -0.87 4.73 4.77
CA ARG A 61 -0.88 4.49 3.32
C ARG A 61 -2.05 5.15 2.60
N ALA A 62 -3.23 5.15 3.22
CA ALA A 62 -4.38 5.88 2.70
C ALA A 62 -4.05 7.38 2.56
N ASN A 63 -3.42 7.98 3.57
CA ASN A 63 -2.97 9.37 3.54
C ASN A 63 -1.93 9.61 2.42
N ALA A 64 -0.92 8.75 2.30
CA ALA A 64 0.07 8.88 1.22
C ALA A 64 -0.56 8.78 -0.19
N ARG A 65 -1.59 7.94 -0.35
CA ARG A 65 -2.36 7.83 -1.61
C ARG A 65 -3.19 9.07 -1.87
N LEU A 66 -3.82 9.64 -0.83
CA LEU A 66 -4.58 10.89 -0.93
C LEU A 66 -3.67 12.05 -1.36
N GLU A 67 -2.55 12.25 -0.68
CA GLU A 67 -1.57 13.29 -1.04
C GLU A 67 -1.08 13.15 -2.48
N LYS A 68 -0.82 11.92 -2.93
CA LYS A 68 -0.41 11.66 -4.31
C LYS A 68 -1.52 12.05 -5.30
N ALA A 69 -2.76 11.70 -5.00
CA ALA A 69 -3.91 12.03 -5.85
C ALA A 69 -4.12 13.55 -5.93
N GLU A 70 -4.00 14.26 -4.81
CA GLU A 70 -4.10 15.73 -4.76
C GLU A 70 -3.03 16.39 -5.63
N ARG A 71 -1.77 15.93 -5.54
CA ARG A 71 -0.69 16.42 -6.41
C ARG A 71 -1.00 16.18 -7.88
N GLN A 72 -1.49 14.99 -8.23
CA GLN A 72 -1.86 14.67 -9.62
C GLN A 72 -2.97 15.58 -10.14
N VAL A 73 -3.99 15.87 -9.32
CA VAL A 73 -5.05 16.83 -9.68
C VAL A 73 -4.48 18.24 -9.86
N GLY A 74 -3.56 18.66 -8.99
CA GLY A 74 -2.86 19.94 -9.11
C GLY A 74 -2.12 20.06 -10.44
N TYR A 75 -1.28 19.08 -10.76
CA TYR A 75 -0.56 19.04 -12.04
C TYR A 75 -1.51 19.03 -13.25
N ALA A 76 -2.60 18.27 -13.19
CA ALA A 76 -3.59 18.23 -14.28
C ALA A 76 -4.26 19.61 -14.50
N LYS A 77 -4.59 20.32 -13.42
CA LYS A 77 -5.15 21.68 -13.49
C LYS A 77 -4.16 22.68 -14.11
N GLU A 78 -2.89 22.60 -13.74
CA GLU A 78 -1.85 23.46 -14.31
C GLU A 78 -1.65 23.21 -15.81
N GLN A 79 -1.62 21.95 -16.23
CA GLN A 79 -1.50 21.58 -17.64
C GLN A 79 -2.71 22.07 -18.45
N LEU A 80 -3.93 21.92 -17.90
CA LEU A 80 -5.13 22.43 -18.54
C LEU A 80 -5.09 23.95 -18.72
N LYS A 81 -4.60 24.70 -17.73
CA LYS A 81 -4.44 26.16 -17.82
C LYS A 81 -3.47 26.54 -18.93
N LYS A 82 -2.33 25.84 -19.05
CA LYS A 82 -1.36 26.07 -20.13
C LYS A 82 -1.99 25.85 -21.50
N VAL A 83 -2.68 24.73 -21.70
CA VAL A 83 -3.33 24.40 -22.98
C VAL A 83 -4.37 25.45 -23.37
N LYS A 84 -5.21 25.91 -22.43
CA LYS A 84 -6.17 27.00 -22.70
C LYS A 84 -5.48 28.30 -23.10
N GLY A 85 -4.44 28.71 -22.36
CA GLY A 85 -3.68 29.92 -22.68
C GLY A 85 -2.96 29.86 -24.04
N PHE A 86 -2.52 28.68 -24.49
CA PHE A 86 -1.97 28.53 -25.85
C PHE A 86 -3.03 28.70 -26.93
N ARG A 87 -4.25 28.20 -26.70
CA ARG A 87 -5.36 28.35 -27.65
C ARG A 87 -5.77 29.82 -27.81
N ASP A 88 -5.89 30.55 -26.71
CA ASP A 88 -6.30 31.96 -26.73
C ASP A 88 -5.26 32.86 -27.44
N ASN A 89 -3.98 32.47 -27.42
CA ASN A 89 -2.90 33.16 -28.15
C ASN A 89 -2.77 32.74 -29.63
N ALA A 90 -3.37 31.62 -30.03
CA ALA A 90 -3.34 31.17 -31.42
C ALA A 90 -4.54 31.68 -32.25
N GLU A 91 -5.58 32.19 -31.58
CA GLU A 91 -6.76 32.80 -32.18
C GLU A 91 -6.65 34.35 -32.30
N ASN A 92 -5.52 34.95 -31.87
CA ASN A 92 -5.15 36.37 -32.08
C ASN A 92 -3.97 36.49 -33.05
#